data_AF-A0A0C3NY09-F1
#
_entry.id   AF-A0A0C3NY09-F1
#
_cell.length_a   1.000
_cell.length_b   1.000
_cell.length_c   1.000
_cell.angle_alpha   90.00
_cell.angle_beta   90.00
_cell.angle_gamma   90.00
#
_symmetry.space_group_name_H-M   'P 1'
#
loop_
_entity.id
_entity.type
_entity.pdbx_description
1 polymer ?
#
loop_
_entity_poly.entity_id
_entity_poly.type
_entity_poly.pdbx_seq_one_letter_code
_entity_poly.pdbx_strand_id
1 'polypeptide(L)' 'PKQTDAIKFIDLLTVASLDDPVAKLDDAALYRLCNPPHAQLTIDNDAICFGIETYFALEHSAISAYESI' A
#
# COMPACT_ATOMS: atom_id res chain seq x y z
N PRO A 1 -7.57 -15.45 0.35
CA PRO A 1 -6.36 -15.51 -0.50
C PRO A 1 -5.65 -14.16 -0.63
N LYS A 2 -6.26 -13.14 -1.27
CA LYS A 2 -5.64 -11.80 -1.48
C LYS A 2 -5.13 -11.10 -0.20
N GLN A 3 -5.84 -11.24 0.92
CA GLN A 3 -5.44 -10.60 2.18
C GLN A 3 -4.19 -11.25 2.82
N THR A 4 -4.01 -12.55 2.62
CA THR A 4 -2.82 -13.28 3.08
C THR A 4 -1.59 -12.88 2.29
N ASP A 5 -1.76 -12.62 0.99
CA ASP A 5 -0.68 -12.14 0.11
C ASP A 5 -0.26 -10.71 0.49
N ALA A 6 -1.22 -9.84 0.84
CA ALA A 6 -0.92 -8.48 1.31
C ALA A 6 -0.14 -8.46 2.62
N ILE A 7 -0.52 -9.28 3.61
CA ILE A 7 0.22 -9.39 4.88
C ILE A 7 1.63 -9.91 4.64
N LYS A 8 1.77 -10.96 3.81
CA LYS A 8 3.08 -11.53 3.46
C LYS A 8 3.96 -10.52 2.71
N PHE A 9 3.38 -9.69 1.87
CA PHE A 9 4.09 -8.60 1.19
C PHE A 9 4.59 -7.54 2.17
N ILE A 10 3.76 -7.14 3.15
CA ILE A 10 4.15 -6.21 4.21
C ILE A 10 5.31 -6.78 5.02
N ASP A 11 5.25 -8.07 5.40
CA ASP A 11 6.35 -8.73 6.12
C ASP A 11 7.65 -8.72 5.31
N LEU A 12 7.57 -8.97 3.99
CA LEU A 12 8.73 -8.91 3.10
C LEU A 12 9.34 -7.51 3.01
N LEU A 13 8.52 -6.45 3.07
CA LEU A 13 9.02 -5.06 3.09
C LEU A 13 9.85 -4.77 4.35
N THR A 14 9.51 -5.37 5.50
CA THR A 14 10.25 -5.12 6.76
C THR A 14 11.69 -5.63 6.72
N VAL A 15 11.98 -6.62 5.87
CA VAL A 15 13.30 -7.25 5.71
C VAL A 15 13.96 -6.91 4.36
N ALA A 16 13.30 -6.12 3.52
CA ALA A 16 13.82 -5.74 2.22
C ALA A 16 14.96 -4.73 2.36
N SER A 17 16.00 -4.89 1.54
CA SER A 17 17.01 -3.84 1.39
C SER A 17 16.41 -2.69 0.58
N LEU A 18 16.31 -1.53 1.21
CA LEU A 18 15.84 -0.29 0.60
C LEU A 18 17.01 0.68 0.31
N ASP A 19 18.25 0.17 0.35
CA ASP A 19 19.47 0.90 -0.05
C ASP A 19 19.54 1.07 -1.58
N ASP A 20 18.55 1.74 -2.14
CA ASP A 20 18.55 2.17 -3.54
C ASP A 20 19.05 3.61 -3.63
N PRO A 21 20.22 3.87 -4.25
CA PRO A 21 20.75 5.22 -4.40
C PRO A 21 19.88 6.14 -5.29
N VAL A 22 18.92 5.58 -6.03
CA VAL A 22 17.94 6.33 -6.82
C VAL A 22 16.72 6.72 -5.99
N ALA A 23 16.38 5.92 -4.97
CA ALA A 23 15.26 6.19 -4.10
C ALA A 23 15.57 7.40 -3.21
N LYS A 24 14.80 8.49 -3.37
CA LYS A 24 14.88 9.69 -2.52
C LYS A 24 14.17 9.49 -1.17
N LEU A 25 14.37 8.35 -0.54
CA LEU A 25 13.80 8.06 0.77
C LEU A 25 14.75 8.63 1.82
N ASP A 26 14.23 9.50 2.69
CA ASP A 26 14.96 9.92 3.88
C ASP A 26 14.92 8.81 4.95
N ASP A 27 15.78 8.93 5.95
CA ASP A 27 15.88 7.95 7.04
C ASP A 27 14.53 7.73 7.75
N ALA A 28 13.70 8.78 7.82
CA ALA A 28 12.38 8.72 8.44
C ALA A 28 11.38 7.90 7.59
N ALA A 29 11.40 8.07 6.27
CA ALA A 29 10.59 7.30 5.34
C ALA A 29 11.01 5.83 5.33
N LEU A 30 12.32 5.55 5.32
CA LEU A 30 12.87 4.20 5.45
C LEU A 30 12.44 3.53 6.75
N TYR A 31 12.59 4.23 7.88
CA TYR A 31 12.17 3.72 9.18
C TYR A 31 10.67 3.38 9.19
N ARG A 32 9.82 4.23 8.61
CA ARG A 32 8.37 3.99 8.53
C ARG A 32 8.00 2.81 7.62
N LEU A 33 8.74 2.59 6.53
CA LEU A 33 8.53 1.45 5.64
C LEU A 33 8.90 0.13 6.32
N CYS A 34 10.02 0.11 7.04
CA CYS A 34 10.45 -1.09 7.77
C CYS A 34 9.64 -1.33 9.06
N ASN A 35 9.00 -0.30 9.61
CA ASN A 35 8.20 -0.36 10.84
C ASN A 35 6.78 0.17 10.58
N PRO A 36 5.96 -0.56 9.80
CA PRO A 36 4.60 -0.14 9.51
C PRO A 36 3.79 -0.04 10.81
N PRO A 37 2.79 0.86 10.89
CA PRO A 37 1.94 0.97 12.06
C PRO A 37 1.27 -0.38 12.36
N HIS A 38 1.49 -0.92 13.56
CA HIS A 38 0.79 -2.11 14.04
C HIS A 38 -0.63 -1.81 14.52
N ALA A 39 -0.96 -0.53 14.70
CA ALA A 39 -2.29 -0.07 15.04
C ALA A 39 -3.15 0.04 13.78
N GLN A 40 -4.44 -0.26 13.92
CA GLN A 40 -5.40 -0.05 12.85
C GLN A 40 -5.48 1.45 12.55
N LEU A 41 -5.13 1.83 11.32
CA LEU A 41 -5.30 3.19 10.83
C LEU A 41 -6.79 3.47 10.69
N THR A 42 -7.30 4.37 11.54
CA THR A 42 -8.68 4.85 11.43
C THR A 42 -8.67 6.11 10.57
N ILE A 43 -9.47 6.12 9.50
CA ILE A 43 -9.64 7.28 8.63
C ILE A 43 -10.99 7.90 8.98
N ASP A 44 -10.97 8.92 9.82
CA ASP A 44 -12.19 9.56 10.35
C ASP A 44 -12.78 10.63 9.41
N ASN A 45 -12.24 10.76 8.20
CA ASN A 45 -12.67 11.76 7.24
C ASN A 45 -13.43 11.09 6.09
N ASP A 46 -14.75 11.30 6.08
CA ASP A 46 -15.66 10.72 5.09
C ASP A 46 -15.28 11.04 3.63
N ALA A 47 -14.77 12.25 3.37
CA ALA A 47 -14.34 12.63 2.02
C ALA A 47 -13.08 11.87 1.57
N ILE A 48 -12.17 11.58 2.50
CA ILE A 48 -10.98 10.77 2.22
C ILE A 48 -11.39 9.31 2.00
N CYS A 49 -12.28 8.76 2.85
CA CYS A 49 -12.82 7.42 2.68
C CYS A 49 -13.48 7.24 1.30
N PHE A 50 -14.37 8.16 0.93
CA PHE A 50 -15.02 8.15 -0.37
C PHE A 50 -14.02 8.21 -1.53
N GLY A 51 -12.99 9.04 -1.41
CA GLY A 51 -11.91 9.12 -2.41
C GLY A 51 -11.15 7.80 -2.58
N ILE A 52 -10.81 7.14 -1.47
CA ILE A 52 -10.12 5.84 -1.46
C ILE A 52 -11.01 4.75 -2.08
N GLU A 53 -12.28 4.67 -1.69
CA GLU A 53 -13.23 3.71 -2.25
C GLU A 53 -13.40 3.89 -3.75
N THR A 54 -13.54 5.14 -4.20
CA THR A 54 -13.66 5.50 -5.61
C THR A 54 -12.42 5.08 -6.39
N TYR A 55 -11.23 5.35 -5.87
CA TYR A 55 -9.98 4.90 -6.48
C TYR A 55 -9.94 3.38 -6.65
N PHE A 56 -10.24 2.62 -5.60
CA PHE A 56 -10.26 1.16 -5.68
C PHE A 56 -11.31 0.65 -6.68
N ALA A 57 -12.50 1.24 -6.74
CA ALA A 57 -13.52 0.85 -7.69
C ALA A 57 -13.06 1.07 -9.15
N LEU A 58 -12.41 2.20 -9.42
CA LEU A 58 -11.83 2.53 -10.71
C LEU A 58 -10.67 1.59 -11.09
N GLU A 59 -9.73 1.35 -10.17
CA GLU A 59 -8.60 0.45 -10.38
C GLU A 59 -9.07 -0.96 -10.73
N HIS A 60 -9.99 -1.53 -9.95
CA HIS A 60 -10.52 -2.86 -10.22
C HIS A 60 -11.25 -2.94 -11.56
N SER A 61 -11.99 -1.89 -11.92
CA SER A 61 -12.66 -1.80 -13.22
C SER A 61 -11.65 -1.75 -14.36
N ALA A 62 -10.56 -0.99 -14.21
CA ALA A 62 -9.50 -0.87 -15.21
C ALA A 62 -8.75 -2.19 -15.41
N ILE A 63 -8.38 -2.89 -14.33
CA ILE A 63 -7.75 -4.21 -14.40
C ILE A 63 -8.68 -5.21 -15.09
N SER A 64 -9.95 -5.25 -14.67
CA SER A 64 -10.95 -6.16 -15.25
C SER A 64 -11.15 -5.90 -16.75
N ALA A 65 -11.19 -4.63 -17.17
CA ALA A 65 -11.31 -4.26 -18.57
C ALA A 65 -10.07 -4.69 -19.38
N TYR A 66 -8.86 -4.49 -18.84
CA TYR A 66 -7.62 -4.91 -19.50
C TYR A 66 -7.54 -6.44 -19.66
N GLU A 67 -7.85 -7.19 -18.61
CA GLU A 67 -7.83 -8.66 -18.64
C GLU A 67 -8.94 -9.28 -19.52
N SER A 68 -9.95 -8.50 -19.91
CA SER A 68 -11.05 -8.94 -20.77
C SER A 68 -10.75 -8.85 -22.28
N ILE A 69 -9.60 -8.29 -22.67
CA ILE A 69 -9.11 -8.16 -24.05
C ILE A 69 -8.14 -9.30 -24.35
#